data_AF-A0A067SML5-F1
#
_entry.id   AF-A0A067SML5-F1
#
_cell.length_a   1.000
_cell.length_b   1.000
_cell.length_c   1.000
_cell.angle_alpha   90.00
_cell.angle_beta   90.00
_cell.angle_gamma   90.00
#
_symmetry.space_group_name_H-M   'P 1'
#
loop_
_entity.id
_entity.type
_entity.pdbx_description
1 polymer ?
#
loop_
_entity_poly.entity_id
_entity_poly.type
_entity_poly.pdbx_seq_one_letter_code
_entity_poly.pdbx_strand_id
1 'polypeptide(L)'
;MAQNLIASMGNDPNIDESKFCMLWNAILNYHFPLDKDYGVSLESSTSASGTKPAYLVVKIARAEEHVVLISGLKKPLEETEAGKEKLTTELVEYIEKRFEETKFSCVYGLGSIGLSWTAFRVDKAGSYNPRILVPWRSNVTSSWAFDTLKDIVSEIHKMTTPHVTSELSQRISVRSRSRTSRKAGRDDGVAERFLTGLVTNQLRKRVTRDTEEEGCSVY
;
A
#
# COMPACT_ATOMS: atom_id res chain seq x y z
N MET A 1 -16.25 3.55 17.62
CA MET A 1 -15.10 4.22 18.28
C MET A 1 -14.59 5.44 17.51
N ALA A 2 -14.33 5.35 16.20
CA ALA A 2 -13.79 6.49 15.42
C ALA A 2 -14.65 7.77 15.48
N GLN A 3 -15.99 7.67 15.41
CA GLN A 3 -16.88 8.84 15.41
C GLN A 3 -16.81 9.70 16.69
N ASN A 4 -16.64 9.08 17.87
CA ASN A 4 -16.49 9.83 19.13
C ASN A 4 -15.11 10.51 19.22
N LEU A 5 -14.08 9.88 18.64
CA LEU A 5 -12.75 10.49 18.51
C LEU A 5 -12.83 11.71 17.59
N ILE A 6 -13.49 11.58 16.43
CA ILE A 6 -13.69 12.64 15.43
C ILE A 6 -14.46 13.83 16.02
N ALA A 7 -15.55 13.59 16.76
CA ALA A 7 -16.34 14.65 17.40
C ALA A 7 -15.54 15.39 18.50
N SER A 8 -14.68 14.69 19.24
CA SER A 8 -13.78 15.31 20.21
C SER A 8 -12.64 16.11 19.56
N MET A 9 -12.27 15.78 18.31
CA MET A 9 -11.15 16.39 17.61
C MET A 9 -11.49 17.71 16.87
N GLY A 10 -12.77 17.99 16.63
CA GLY A 10 -13.20 19.20 15.92
C GLY A 10 -13.17 20.49 16.76
N ASN A 11 -13.14 20.38 18.09
CA ASN A 11 -13.41 21.50 18.99
C ASN A 11 -12.30 21.80 20.02
N ASP A 12 -11.21 21.03 20.04
CA ASP A 12 -10.13 21.19 21.03
C ASP A 12 -8.81 21.61 20.36
N PRO A 13 -8.37 22.88 20.49
CA PRO A 13 -7.10 23.34 19.93
C PRO A 13 -5.86 22.73 20.61
N ASN A 14 -6.03 22.05 21.76
CA ASN A 14 -4.97 21.39 22.51
C ASN A 14 -4.97 19.86 22.33
N ILE A 15 -5.54 19.35 21.23
CA ILE A 15 -5.47 17.93 20.90
C ILE A 15 -4.04 17.43 21.00
N ASP A 16 -3.86 16.49 21.91
CA ASP A 16 -2.64 15.71 22.03
C ASP A 16 -2.34 15.06 20.68
N GLU A 17 -1.12 15.27 20.21
CA GLU A 17 -0.56 14.73 18.97
C GLU A 17 -0.76 13.22 18.88
N SER A 18 -0.81 12.53 20.04
CA SER A 18 -1.13 11.12 20.16
C SER A 18 -2.50 10.74 19.54
N LYS A 19 -3.55 11.53 19.80
CA LYS A 19 -4.91 11.25 19.27
C LYS A 19 -4.96 11.42 17.76
N PHE A 20 -4.22 12.39 17.25
CA PHE A 20 -4.12 12.65 15.81
C PHE A 20 -3.35 11.55 15.08
N CYS A 21 -2.22 11.14 15.64
CA CYS A 21 -1.46 9.99 15.15
C CYS A 21 -2.32 8.72 15.18
N MET A 22 -3.11 8.51 16.24
CA MET A 22 -4.04 7.37 16.33
C MET A 22 -5.13 7.41 15.26
N LEU A 23 -5.72 8.58 14.98
CA LEU A 23 -6.72 8.74 13.92
C LEU A 23 -6.12 8.35 12.56
N TRP A 24 -4.97 8.93 12.22
CA TRP A 24 -4.30 8.64 10.95
C TRP A 24 -3.83 7.21 10.85
N ASN A 25 -3.31 6.63 11.94
CA ASN A 25 -2.97 5.22 12.00
C ASN A 25 -4.21 4.35 11.73
N ALA A 26 -5.37 4.68 12.30
CA ALA A 26 -6.61 3.96 12.04
C ALA A 26 -7.09 4.10 10.59
N ILE A 27 -7.06 5.31 10.01
CA ILE A 27 -7.42 5.56 8.60
C ILE A 27 -6.50 4.77 7.68
N LEU A 28 -5.18 4.84 7.88
CA LEU A 28 -4.22 4.14 7.04
C LEU A 28 -4.34 2.62 7.16
N ASN A 29 -4.49 2.06 8.36
CA ASN A 29 -4.69 0.61 8.53
C ASN A 29 -6.02 0.12 7.94
N TYR A 30 -7.06 0.97 7.88
CA TYR A 30 -8.31 0.64 7.20
C TYR A 30 -8.12 0.53 5.68
N HIS A 31 -7.36 1.45 5.09
CA HIS A 31 -7.13 1.51 3.64
C HIS A 31 -5.99 0.59 3.15
N PHE A 32 -5.00 0.34 4.00
CA PHE A 32 -3.81 -0.47 3.73
C PHE A 32 -3.69 -1.60 4.77
N PRO A 33 -4.59 -2.59 4.73
CA PRO A 33 -4.60 -3.65 5.72
C PRO A 33 -3.53 -4.71 5.44
N LEU A 34 -3.05 -5.36 6.51
CA LEU A 34 -2.01 -6.41 6.48
C LEU A 34 -2.38 -7.62 5.63
N ASP A 35 -3.66 -7.96 5.54
CA ASP A 35 -4.18 -9.06 4.71
C ASP A 35 -4.07 -8.78 3.19
N LYS A 36 -3.72 -7.56 2.81
CA LYS A 36 -3.45 -7.13 1.42
C LYS A 36 -1.98 -6.82 1.17
N ASP A 37 -1.09 -7.46 1.92
CA ASP A 37 0.37 -7.26 1.87
C ASP A 37 0.81 -5.83 2.23
N TYR A 38 0.05 -5.05 3.01
CA TYR A 38 0.48 -3.71 3.43
C TYR A 38 0.83 -3.63 4.91
N GLY A 39 1.92 -2.95 5.26
CA GLY A 39 2.27 -2.61 6.64
C GLY A 39 2.28 -1.10 6.86
N VAL A 40 1.63 -0.63 7.92
CA VAL A 40 1.72 0.76 8.39
C VAL A 40 2.67 0.81 9.57
N SER A 41 3.75 1.60 9.46
CA SER A 41 4.72 1.80 10.54
C SER A 41 4.80 3.27 10.91
N LEU A 42 4.90 3.54 12.22
CA LEU A 42 5.35 4.84 12.70
C LEU A 42 6.86 4.89 12.59
N GLU A 43 7.40 5.92 11.97
CA GLU A 43 8.83 6.17 12.02
C GLU A 43 9.15 7.15 13.15
N SER A 44 9.42 6.59 14.34
CA SER A 44 10.02 7.34 15.44
C SER A 44 11.53 7.37 15.24
N SER A 45 12.08 8.43 14.63
CA SER A 45 13.53 8.57 14.57
C SER A 45 14.10 8.85 15.97
N THR A 46 14.99 7.99 16.46
CA THR A 46 15.75 8.10 17.72
C THR A 46 16.90 9.12 17.64
N SER A 47 16.75 10.19 16.85
CA SER A 47 17.78 11.22 16.71
C SER A 47 17.42 12.44 17.53
N ALA A 48 18.14 12.63 18.63
CA ALA A 48 18.03 13.79 19.50
C ALA A 48 18.11 15.12 18.73
N SER A 49 17.33 16.09 19.21
CA SER A 49 17.19 17.48 18.75
C SER A 49 16.20 17.74 17.61
N GLY A 50 15.17 18.51 17.93
CA GLY A 50 14.25 19.13 16.98
C GLY A 50 12.96 18.33 16.79
N THR A 51 11.84 19.04 16.98
CA THR A 51 10.45 18.65 16.72
C THR A 51 10.30 18.05 15.31
N LYS A 52 10.61 16.77 15.14
CA LYS A 52 10.52 16.08 13.86
C LYS A 52 9.13 15.46 13.70
N PRO A 53 8.51 15.57 12.52
CA PRO A 53 7.15 15.11 12.28
C PRO A 53 7.01 13.60 12.50
N ALA A 54 5.87 13.20 13.07
CA ALA A 54 5.44 11.81 13.06
C ALA A 54 5.13 11.41 11.62
N TYR A 55 6.00 10.59 11.03
CA TYR A 55 5.73 9.99 9.73
C TYR A 55 5.06 8.63 9.92
N LEU A 56 3.97 8.41 9.20
CA LEU A 56 3.40 7.08 9.02
C LEU A 56 3.78 6.60 7.62
N VAL A 57 4.49 5.48 7.56
CA VAL A 57 5.00 4.91 6.31
C VAL A 57 4.19 3.67 5.99
N VAL A 58 3.65 3.62 4.77
CA VAL A 58 2.98 2.44 4.22
C VAL A 58 3.97 1.70 3.34
N LYS A 59 4.21 0.45 3.69
CA LYS A 59 5.09 -0.48 2.98
C LYS A 59 4.29 -1.64 2.42
N ILE A 60 4.82 -2.26 1.37
CA ILE A 60 4.36 -3.59 0.93
C ILE A 60 5.18 -4.64 1.66
N ALA A 61 4.53 -5.54 2.40
CA ALA A 61 5.13 -6.67 3.09
C ALA A 61 5.14 -7.91 2.17
N ARG A 62 6.09 -7.97 1.22
CA ARG A 62 6.38 -9.16 0.40
C ARG A 62 7.76 -9.71 0.75
N ALA A 63 8.39 -10.48 -0.15
CA ALA A 63 9.79 -10.89 0.01
C ALA A 63 10.76 -9.70 0.16
N GLU A 64 10.35 -8.51 -0.32
CA GLU A 64 11.05 -7.24 -0.15
C GLU A 64 10.07 -6.18 0.33
N GLU A 65 10.46 -5.41 1.34
CA GLU A 65 9.70 -4.27 1.83
C GLU A 65 9.98 -3.03 0.98
N HIS A 66 8.93 -2.41 0.44
CA HIS A 66 9.07 -1.16 -0.30
C HIS A 66 8.04 -0.13 0.14
N VAL A 67 8.50 1.11 0.31
CA VAL A 67 7.66 2.26 0.64
C VAL A 67 6.83 2.68 -0.57
N VAL A 68 5.53 2.89 -0.36
CA VAL A 68 4.58 3.33 -1.40
C VAL A 68 3.83 4.60 -1.04
N LEU A 69 3.64 4.86 0.25
CA LEU A 69 3.00 6.08 0.74
C LEU A 69 3.67 6.54 2.03
N ILE A 70 3.87 7.85 2.14
CA ILE A 70 4.44 8.51 3.31
C ILE A 70 3.45 9.58 3.76
N SER A 71 3.01 9.50 5.01
CA SER A 71 2.13 10.48 5.61
C SER A 71 2.89 11.34 6.61
N GLY A 72 2.78 12.66 6.49
CA GLY A 72 3.38 13.64 7.37
C GLY A 72 2.29 14.39 8.14
N LEU A 73 2.44 14.40 9.46
CA LEU A 73 1.44 14.91 10.40
C LEU A 73 1.98 16.14 11.15
N LYS A 74 1.18 17.21 11.22
CA LYS A 74 1.45 18.44 11.98
C LYS A 74 0.26 18.85 12.83
N LYS A 75 0.51 19.69 13.83
CA LYS A 75 -0.52 20.12 14.80
C LYS A 75 -1.49 21.11 14.16
N PRO A 76 -2.76 21.15 14.60
CA PRO A 76 -3.74 22.13 14.09
C PRO A 76 -3.27 23.59 14.15
N LEU A 77 -2.47 23.97 15.16
CA LEU A 77 -1.90 25.32 15.30
C LEU A 77 -0.95 25.70 14.16
N GLU A 78 -0.45 24.73 13.39
CA GLU A 78 0.41 24.95 12.23
C GLU A 78 -0.40 25.15 10.94
N GLU A 79 -1.74 25.17 11.01
CA GLU A 79 -2.63 25.32 9.84
C GLU A 79 -2.60 26.75 9.28
N THR A 80 -1.50 27.05 8.60
CA THR A 80 -1.22 28.28 7.88
C THR A 80 -0.71 27.94 6.49
N GLU A 81 -0.73 28.88 5.54
CA GLU A 81 -0.17 28.64 4.21
C GLU A 81 1.33 28.29 4.28
N ALA A 82 2.09 28.97 5.14
CA ALA A 82 3.49 28.64 5.39
C ALA A 82 3.67 27.23 5.99
N GLY A 83 2.78 26.80 6.90
CA GLY A 83 2.81 25.46 7.47
C GLY A 83 2.50 24.38 6.44
N LYS A 84 1.53 24.62 5.56
CA LYS A 84 1.17 23.74 4.44
C LYS A 84 2.32 23.58 3.44
N GLU A 85 2.97 24.68 3.07
CA GLU A 85 4.13 24.68 2.20
C GLU A 85 5.30 23.92 2.85
N LYS A 86 5.63 24.27 4.09
CA LYS A 86 6.69 23.60 4.86
C LYS A 86 6.49 22.09 4.95
N LEU A 87 5.28 21.63 5.29
CA LEU A 87 4.98 20.20 5.36
C LEU A 87 5.09 19.52 3.99
N THR A 88 4.65 20.18 2.92
CA THR A 88 4.76 19.64 1.56
C THR A 88 6.23 19.48 1.17
N THR A 89 7.06 20.50 1.42
CA THR A 89 8.51 20.45 1.18
C THR A 89 9.19 19.34 1.98
N GLU A 90 8.93 19.26 3.29
CA GLU A 90 9.46 18.21 4.17
C GLU A 90 9.10 16.80 3.66
N LEU A 91 7.84 16.61 3.21
CA LEU A 91 7.40 15.33 2.65
C LEU A 91 8.07 15.00 1.33
N VAL A 92 8.25 15.96 0.43
CA VAL A 92 8.93 15.74 -0.86
C VAL A 92 10.39 15.36 -0.63
N GLU A 93 11.12 16.10 0.22
CA GLU A 93 12.51 15.79 0.59
C GLU A 93 12.63 14.40 1.22
N TYR A 94 11.64 14.01 2.02
CA TYR A 94 11.62 12.71 2.65
C TYR A 94 11.32 11.58 1.64
N ILE A 95 10.37 11.79 0.72
CA ILE A 95 10.07 10.87 -0.38
C ILE A 95 11.28 10.69 -1.29
N GLU A 96 12.00 11.77 -1.60
CA GLU A 96 13.23 11.75 -2.39
C GLU A 96 14.25 10.74 -1.85
N LYS A 97 14.52 10.79 -0.54
CA LYS A 97 15.44 9.86 0.14
C LYS A 97 14.97 8.41 0.05
N ARG A 98 13.66 8.18 0.01
CA ARG A 98 13.07 6.83 -0.07
C ARG A 98 13.08 6.24 -1.48
N PHE A 99 13.36 7.02 -2.52
CA PHE A 99 13.48 6.48 -3.88
C PHE A 99 14.68 5.54 -4.06
N GLU A 100 15.67 5.61 -3.16
CA GLU A 100 16.80 4.68 -3.13
C GLU A 100 16.40 3.29 -2.60
N GLU A 101 15.37 3.21 -1.76
CA GLU A 101 14.93 1.99 -1.07
C GLU A 101 13.74 1.31 -1.75
N THR A 102 13.01 2.04 -2.60
CA THR A 102 11.83 1.54 -3.29
C THR A 102 12.14 1.19 -4.75
N LYS A 103 11.59 0.06 -5.22
CA LYS A 103 11.64 -0.31 -6.63
C LYS A 103 10.60 0.42 -7.49
N PHE A 104 9.67 1.14 -6.87
CA PHE A 104 8.61 1.83 -7.57
C PHE A 104 9.09 3.16 -8.15
N SER A 105 8.54 3.51 -9.31
CA SER A 105 8.85 4.79 -9.98
C SER A 105 8.09 5.97 -9.38
N CYS A 106 7.17 5.73 -8.44
CA CYS A 106 6.46 6.79 -7.74
C CYS A 106 6.15 6.40 -6.30
N VAL A 107 6.07 7.42 -5.45
CA VAL A 107 5.68 7.34 -4.04
C VAL A 107 4.66 8.44 -3.77
N TYR A 108 3.66 8.12 -2.95
CA TYR A 108 2.58 9.04 -2.62
C TYR A 108 2.88 9.76 -1.32
N GLY A 109 2.63 11.06 -1.30
CA GLY A 109 2.69 11.91 -0.11
C GLY A 109 1.28 12.19 0.40
N LEU A 110 1.08 12.05 1.70
CA LEU A 110 -0.13 12.48 2.39
C LEU A 110 0.27 13.49 3.46
N GLY A 111 -0.08 14.76 3.26
CA GLY A 111 0.16 15.81 4.25
C GLY A 111 -1.09 16.07 5.06
N SER A 112 -0.97 16.18 6.38
CA SER A 112 -2.09 16.60 7.23
C SER A 112 -1.66 17.55 8.35
N ILE A 113 -2.44 18.61 8.51
CA ILE A 113 -2.31 19.60 9.59
C ILE A 113 -3.66 19.68 10.29
N GLY A 114 -3.76 19.13 11.50
CA GLY A 114 -5.06 18.86 12.11
C GLY A 114 -5.94 18.05 11.16
N LEU A 115 -7.23 18.37 11.04
CA LEU A 115 -8.13 17.62 10.15
C LEU A 115 -7.99 18.00 8.68
N SER A 116 -7.22 19.04 8.36
CA SER A 116 -6.93 19.43 6.98
C SER A 116 -5.87 18.54 6.38
N TRP A 117 -6.01 18.21 5.10
CA TRP A 117 -5.15 17.25 4.44
C TRP A 117 -4.98 17.55 2.95
N THR A 118 -3.90 17.02 2.39
CA THR A 118 -3.53 17.06 0.98
C THR A 118 -2.97 15.71 0.58
N ALA A 119 -3.06 15.37 -0.69
CA ALA A 119 -2.41 14.19 -1.24
C ALA A 119 -1.76 14.53 -2.57
N PHE A 120 -0.57 14.00 -2.78
CA PHE A 120 0.19 14.20 -4.00
C PHE A 120 1.01 12.96 -4.34
N ARG A 121 1.43 12.88 -5.60
CA ARG A 121 2.32 11.84 -6.11
C ARG A 121 3.64 12.48 -6.49
N VAL A 122 4.75 11.84 -6.13
CA VAL A 122 6.08 12.21 -6.61
C VAL A 122 6.57 11.08 -7.50
N ASP A 123 7.09 11.43 -8.68
CA ASP A 123 7.70 10.49 -9.62
C ASP A 123 9.23 10.56 -9.51
N LYS A 124 9.91 9.43 -9.71
CA LYS A 124 11.38 9.29 -9.68
C LYS A 124 12.09 10.00 -10.86
N ALA A 125 11.39 10.84 -11.63
CA ALA A 125 11.84 11.32 -12.93
C ALA A 125 12.52 12.69 -12.86
N GLY A 126 13.84 12.73 -12.60
CA GLY A 126 14.76 13.86 -12.84
C GLY A 126 14.55 15.15 -12.04
N SER A 127 13.31 15.42 -11.61
CA SER A 127 12.87 16.49 -10.73
C SER A 127 11.75 15.93 -9.85
N TYR A 128 11.89 16.00 -8.53
CA TYR A 128 10.91 15.50 -7.57
C TYR A 128 9.72 16.47 -7.39
N ASN A 129 9.08 16.83 -8.50
CA ASN A 129 7.97 17.75 -8.51
C ASN A 129 6.68 17.03 -8.08
N PRO A 130 6.03 17.45 -6.98
CA PRO A 130 4.80 16.81 -6.53
C PRO A 130 3.65 17.13 -7.48
N ARG A 131 3.01 16.10 -8.02
CA ARG A 131 1.73 16.20 -8.71
C ARG A 131 0.61 16.12 -7.68
N ILE A 132 -0.05 17.25 -7.43
CA ILE A 132 -1.19 17.33 -6.51
C ILE A 132 -2.34 16.45 -7.04
N LEU A 133 -2.76 15.48 -6.24
CA LEU A 133 -3.93 14.64 -6.48
C LEU A 133 -5.16 15.24 -5.78
N VAL A 134 -4.94 15.72 -4.56
CA VAL A 134 -5.94 16.37 -3.72
C VAL A 134 -5.32 17.66 -3.19
N PRO A 135 -5.83 18.85 -3.55
CA PRO A 135 -5.37 20.09 -2.93
C PRO A 135 -5.75 20.11 -1.46
N TRP A 136 -5.17 21.03 -0.68
CA TRP A 136 -5.53 21.20 0.72
C TRP A 136 -7.05 21.33 0.91
N ARG A 137 -7.63 20.40 1.68
CA ARG A 137 -9.05 20.35 2.03
C ARG A 137 -9.20 20.12 3.52
N SER A 138 -10.23 20.73 4.09
CA SER A 138 -10.59 20.48 5.47
C SER A 138 -11.28 19.12 5.63
N ASN A 139 -11.16 18.57 6.83
CA ASN A 139 -11.89 17.41 7.29
C ASN A 139 -11.66 16.11 6.48
N VAL A 140 -10.55 15.43 6.78
CA VAL A 140 -10.23 14.07 6.30
C VAL A 140 -11.28 13.01 6.70
N THR A 141 -12.15 13.30 7.67
CA THR A 141 -13.12 12.32 8.18
C THR A 141 -14.43 12.31 7.40
N SER A 142 -14.58 13.22 6.44
CA SER A 142 -15.76 13.30 5.57
C SER A 142 -15.87 12.09 4.64
N SER A 143 -17.09 11.73 4.25
CA SER A 143 -17.33 10.63 3.29
C SER A 143 -16.56 10.83 1.99
N TRP A 144 -16.55 12.05 1.47
CA TRP A 144 -15.79 12.41 0.28
C TRP A 144 -14.29 12.17 0.44
N ALA A 145 -13.70 12.53 1.58
CA ALA A 145 -12.29 12.30 1.84
C ALA A 145 -11.97 10.79 1.90
N PHE A 146 -12.83 10.01 2.54
CA PHE A 146 -12.72 8.55 2.55
C PHE A 146 -12.82 7.93 1.16
N ASP A 147 -13.75 8.38 0.31
CA ASP A 147 -13.88 7.86 -1.05
C ASP A 147 -12.68 8.26 -1.93
N THR A 148 -12.18 9.49 -1.77
CA THR A 148 -10.97 9.96 -2.45
C THR A 148 -9.73 9.16 -2.03
N LEU A 149 -9.60 8.81 -0.74
CA LEU A 149 -8.54 7.91 -0.27
C LEU A 149 -8.65 6.52 -0.87
N LYS A 150 -9.86 5.97 -1.07
CA LYS A 150 -10.03 4.68 -1.78
C LYS A 150 -9.52 4.76 -3.21
N ASP A 151 -9.74 5.87 -3.90
CA ASP A 151 -9.26 6.06 -5.27
C ASP A 151 -7.72 6.08 -5.32
N ILE A 152 -7.08 6.82 -4.40
CA ILE A 152 -5.61 6.84 -4.26
C ILE A 152 -5.06 5.44 -3.95
N VAL A 153 -5.70 4.71 -3.03
CA VAL A 153 -5.32 3.34 -2.69
C VAL A 153 -5.44 2.41 -3.90
N SER A 154 -6.47 2.59 -4.73
CA SER A 154 -6.64 1.84 -5.97
C SER A 154 -5.50 2.11 -6.97
N GLU A 155 -5.03 3.35 -7.08
CA GLU A 155 -3.86 3.69 -7.90
C GLU A 155 -2.58 3.05 -7.37
N ILE A 156 -2.34 3.11 -6.05
CA ILE A 156 -1.22 2.41 -5.39
C ILE A 156 -1.33 0.91 -5.66
N HIS A 157 -2.51 0.32 -5.54
CA HIS A 157 -2.71 -1.11 -5.77
C HIS A 157 -2.39 -1.51 -7.21
N LYS A 158 -2.81 -0.71 -8.20
CA LYS A 158 -2.47 -0.93 -9.62
C LYS A 158 -0.97 -0.87 -9.87
N MET A 159 -0.25 0.05 -9.23
CA MET A 159 1.21 0.16 -9.34
C MET A 159 1.94 -1.04 -8.71
N THR A 160 1.38 -1.60 -7.64
CA THR A 160 2.04 -2.58 -6.78
C THR A 160 1.68 -4.03 -7.09
N THR A 161 0.61 -4.23 -7.86
CA THR A 161 0.23 -5.52 -8.39
C THR A 161 1.10 -5.80 -9.61
N PRO A 162 1.86 -6.91 -9.64
CA PRO A 162 2.57 -7.29 -10.85
C PRO A 162 1.56 -7.42 -11.97
N HIS A 163 1.78 -6.71 -13.08
CA HIS A 163 1.12 -7.05 -14.32
C HIS A 163 1.45 -8.52 -14.58
N VAL A 164 0.46 -9.39 -14.44
CA VAL A 164 0.50 -10.70 -15.10
C VAL A 164 0.46 -10.37 -16.58
N THR A 165 1.61 -10.02 -17.13
CA THR A 165 1.80 -9.93 -18.56
C THR A 165 1.35 -11.28 -19.11
N SER A 166 0.55 -11.20 -20.15
CA SER A 166 -0.11 -12.31 -20.85
C SER A 166 0.80 -13.41 -21.40
N GLU A 167 2.03 -13.56 -20.91
CA GLU A 167 2.98 -14.60 -21.31
C GLU A 167 2.50 -16.01 -20.94
N LEU A 168 1.74 -16.17 -19.84
CA LEU A 168 1.10 -17.45 -19.53
C LEU A 168 -0.07 -17.74 -20.49
N SER A 169 -0.84 -16.74 -20.91
CA SER A 169 -1.88 -16.90 -21.93
C SER A 169 -1.30 -17.18 -23.32
N GLN A 170 -0.17 -16.58 -23.68
CA GLN A 170 0.53 -16.87 -24.94
C GLN A 170 1.22 -18.25 -24.91
N ARG A 171 1.80 -18.68 -23.77
CA ARG A 171 2.38 -20.03 -23.66
C ARG A 171 1.33 -21.14 -23.72
N ILE A 172 0.11 -20.91 -23.23
CA ILE A 172 -0.99 -21.88 -23.38
C ILE A 172 -1.49 -21.93 -24.84
N SER A 173 -1.52 -20.79 -25.55
CA SER A 173 -1.89 -20.73 -26.98
C SER A 173 -0.85 -21.35 -27.93
N VAL A 174 0.44 -21.22 -27.63
CA VAL A 174 1.52 -21.82 -28.45
C VAL A 174 1.59 -23.34 -28.23
N ARG A 175 1.24 -23.85 -27.04
CA ARG A 175 1.24 -25.29 -26.75
C ARG A 175 0.04 -26.04 -27.32
N SER A 176 -1.05 -25.35 -27.70
CA SER A 176 -2.19 -25.94 -28.41
C SER A 176 -2.02 -25.93 -29.94
N ARG A 177 -1.20 -25.03 -30.51
CA ARG A 177 -0.92 -24.99 -31.96
C ARG A 177 0.15 -25.97 -32.45
N SER A 178 0.97 -26.54 -31.56
CA SER A 178 1.99 -27.54 -31.94
C SER A 178 1.50 -28.99 -31.95
N ARG A 179 0.20 -29.25 -31.70
CA ARG A 179 -0.38 -30.60 -31.69
C ARG A 179 -1.39 -30.91 -32.80
N THR A 180 -1.62 -30.00 -33.73
CA THR A 180 -2.48 -30.23 -34.90
C THR A 180 -1.67 -30.22 -36.19
N SER A 181 -0.76 -31.19 -36.33
CA SER A 181 -0.30 -31.65 -37.64
C SER A 181 0.20 -33.09 -37.51
N ARG A 182 -0.75 -34.02 -37.53
CA ARG A 182 -0.65 -35.45 -37.91
C ARG A 182 -1.80 -36.25 -37.28
N LYS A 183 -2.94 -36.28 -37.97
CA LYS A 183 -3.60 -37.53 -38.38
C LYS A 183 -4.91 -37.19 -39.09
N ALA A 184 -4.95 -37.59 -40.35
CA ALA A 184 -6.18 -37.78 -41.09
C ALA A 184 -7.00 -38.92 -40.48
N GLY A 185 -8.33 -38.81 -40.59
CA GLY A 185 -9.22 -39.97 -40.65
C GLY A 185 -10.13 -40.19 -39.44
N ARG A 186 -11.42 -39.93 -39.69
CA ARG A 186 -12.62 -40.63 -39.18
C ARG A 186 -13.04 -40.52 -37.71
N ASP A 187 -14.36 -40.35 -37.64
CA ASP A 187 -15.34 -40.76 -36.62
C ASP A 187 -15.55 -39.89 -35.37
N ASP A 188 -16.74 -39.25 -35.41
CA ASP A 188 -17.77 -39.10 -34.39
C ASP A 188 -17.39 -38.60 -32.99
N GLY A 189 -17.91 -37.42 -32.69
CA GLY A 189 -17.93 -36.84 -31.36
C GLY A 189 -18.84 -37.63 -30.41
N VAL A 190 -18.43 -37.72 -29.14
CA VAL A 190 -19.05 -36.99 -28.02
C VAL A 190 -17.97 -36.88 -26.94
N ALA A 191 -17.49 -35.65 -26.74
CA ALA A 191 -16.54 -35.29 -25.69
C ALA A 191 -17.30 -34.71 -24.51
N GLU A 192 -17.46 -35.50 -23.45
CA GLU A 192 -17.68 -34.99 -22.10
C GLU A 192 -16.99 -35.92 -21.10
N ARG A 193 -16.39 -35.32 -20.06
CA ARG A 193 -15.57 -35.90 -18.99
C ARG A 193 -14.07 -35.92 -19.30
N PHE A 194 -13.28 -35.58 -18.28
CA PHE A 194 -11.82 -35.46 -18.22
C PHE A 194 -11.19 -34.09 -18.45
N LEU A 195 -11.63 -33.04 -17.74
CA LEU A 195 -10.75 -31.92 -17.36
C LEU A 195 -11.05 -31.32 -15.96
N THR A 196 -11.41 -32.16 -14.99
CA THR A 196 -11.55 -31.75 -13.56
C THR A 196 -10.63 -32.52 -12.61
N GLY A 197 -9.51 -33.07 -13.12
CA GLY A 197 -8.64 -33.99 -12.35
C GLY A 197 -7.14 -33.66 -12.29
N LEU A 198 -6.68 -32.47 -12.70
CA LEU A 198 -5.23 -32.24 -12.90
C LEU A 198 -4.67 -30.90 -12.40
N VAL A 199 -5.33 -30.22 -11.44
CA VAL A 199 -4.73 -29.05 -10.75
C VAL A 199 -4.70 -29.20 -9.22
N THR A 200 -5.26 -30.26 -8.66
CA THR A 200 -5.26 -30.51 -7.19
C THR A 200 -4.07 -31.31 -6.66
N ASN A 201 -3.11 -31.72 -7.50
CA ASN A 201 -2.00 -32.60 -7.10
C ASN A 201 -0.60 -31.97 -6.99
N GLN A 202 -0.47 -30.64 -7.12
CA GLN A 202 0.83 -29.94 -6.97
C GLN A 202 0.95 -29.04 -5.73
N LEU A 203 -0.09 -28.95 -4.88
CA LEU A 203 -0.04 -28.20 -3.61
C LEU A 203 -0.11 -29.07 -2.35
N ARG A 204 -0.19 -30.41 -2.48
CA ARG A 204 -0.26 -31.34 -1.35
C ARG A 204 1.05 -32.08 -1.02
N LYS A 205 2.16 -31.73 -1.67
CA LYS A 205 3.49 -32.37 -1.46
C LYS A 205 4.57 -31.46 -0.87
N ARG A 206 4.22 -30.27 -0.37
CA ARG A 206 5.15 -29.38 0.34
C ARG A 206 4.72 -28.99 1.77
N VAL A 207 3.69 -29.65 2.32
CA VAL A 207 3.20 -29.39 3.70
C VAL A 207 3.43 -30.59 4.64
N THR A 208 4.21 -31.59 4.24
CA THR A 208 4.48 -32.79 5.06
C THR A 208 5.96 -33.19 5.10
N ARG A 209 6.86 -32.22 5.10
CA ARG A 209 8.26 -32.37 5.49
C ARG A 209 8.62 -31.06 6.19
N ASP A 210 8.74 -31.12 7.52
CA ASP A 210 9.21 -30.10 8.49
C ASP A 210 8.44 -30.22 9.83
N THR A 211 7.58 -31.23 9.99
CA THR A 211 7.05 -31.68 11.29
C THR A 211 7.61 -33.05 11.62
N GLU A 212 8.92 -33.14 11.84
CA GLU A 212 9.60 -34.27 12.51
C GLU A 212 11.08 -33.91 12.62
N GLU A 213 11.45 -33.21 13.70
CA GLU A 213 12.74 -33.27 14.41
C GLU A 213 12.90 -31.99 15.24
N GLU A 214 12.44 -32.04 16.49
CA GLU A 214 13.19 -31.56 17.66
C GLU A 214 12.32 -31.77 18.91
N GLY A 215 12.50 -32.95 19.50
CA GLY A 215 12.06 -33.27 20.85
C GLY A 215 13.25 -33.34 21.80
N CYS A 216 13.00 -32.93 23.04
CA CYS A 216 13.75 -33.16 24.28
C CYS A 216 15.02 -32.34 24.56
N SER A 217 14.98 -31.55 25.64
CA SER A 217 15.37 -32.08 26.95
C SER A 217 14.95 -31.14 28.09
N VAL A 218 14.27 -31.73 29.07
CA VAL A 218 13.97 -31.17 30.39
C VAL A 218 15.06 -31.66 31.34
N TYR A 219 15.75 -30.73 32.01
CA TYR A 219 16.17 -30.80 33.41
C TYR A 219 16.40 -29.37 33.91
#